data_AF-A0A1Y5XZF0-F1
#
_entry.id   AF-A0A1Y5XZF0-F1
#
_cell.length_a   1.000
_cell.length_b   1.000
_cell.length_c   1.000
_cell.angle_alpha   90.00
_cell.angle_beta   90.00
_cell.angle_gamma   90.00
#
_symmetry.space_group_name_H-M   'P 1'
#
loop_
_entity.id
_entity.type
_entity.pdbx_description
1 polymer ?
#
loop_
_entity_poly.entity_id
_entity_poly.type
_entity_poly.pdbx_seq_one_letter_code
_entity_poly.pdbx_strand_id
1 'polypeptide(L)'
;MIELEFTAEDYRLIRFAISPIGEAVKSLRVLSAGRRGGLHGRWLGWLADTGLPRTVDLELLSALVRPQGYLPDFLGPLPSGGSTGIEDGLAEIAATPLDVVRYELDHLARHDVAQQGPGRERREALVLRLADDPERAVRTIVTQLERYWDVAIAPHWPRLNALLQADLAYRLDELASGGVDLLFRSLHPSVAFRGDLLTIVKYFEGRLQLRGRGLLLVPCAFAWPDVLVSTADPMPSLTYPPRGLGTLWESGRTATADAPLAAVVGGARATILALLDLPMSTTQLAAQLGSAPPTVNVHLKALAKAGIVTARRDGRMVLYRRTPLGDQLVAAGVEQPQVQGLGVASSAKCCSELVRCSGPNGGNWMYSRMCCGTADQS
;
A
#
# COMPACT_ATOMS: atom_id res chain seq x y z
N MET A 1 -19.89 3.17 -11.34
CA MET A 1 -19.90 3.83 -10.02
C MET A 1 -20.48 2.87 -8.98
N ILE A 2 -19.85 2.71 -7.82
CA ILE A 2 -20.38 1.89 -6.73
C ILE A 2 -20.96 2.78 -5.65
N GLU A 3 -22.10 2.38 -5.10
CA GLU A 3 -22.84 3.09 -4.06
C GLU A 3 -23.08 2.15 -2.87
N LEU A 4 -22.54 2.50 -1.70
CA LEU A 4 -22.79 1.79 -0.45
C LEU A 4 -23.66 2.66 0.46
N GLU A 5 -24.84 2.17 0.80
CA GLU A 5 -25.79 2.86 1.67
C GLU A 5 -25.69 2.34 3.10
N PHE A 6 -25.42 3.27 4.00
CA PHE A 6 -25.34 3.04 5.44
C PHE A 6 -26.73 3.12 6.07
N THR A 7 -26.95 2.27 7.06
CA THR A 7 -27.98 2.43 8.07
C THR A 7 -27.34 2.87 9.38
N ALA A 8 -28.14 3.36 10.33
CA ALA A 8 -27.63 3.81 11.63
C ALA A 8 -26.81 2.73 12.40
N GLU A 9 -27.12 1.46 12.18
CA GLU A 9 -26.43 0.33 12.83
C GLU A 9 -25.03 0.10 12.24
N ASP A 10 -24.84 0.37 10.95
CA ASP A 10 -23.60 0.11 10.22
C ASP A 10 -22.42 0.93 10.76
N TYR A 11 -22.69 2.15 11.25
CA TYR A 11 -21.64 3.02 11.81
C TYR A 11 -20.91 2.40 13.01
N ARG A 12 -21.60 1.59 13.80
CA ARG A 12 -20.99 0.89 14.96
C ARG A 12 -20.13 -0.30 14.54
N LEU A 13 -20.24 -0.70 13.28
CA LEU A 13 -19.59 -1.87 12.69
C LEU A 13 -18.57 -1.46 11.62
N ILE A 14 -18.18 -0.18 11.58
CA ILE A 14 -16.98 0.24 10.85
C ILE A 14 -15.76 -0.30 11.58
N ARG A 15 -14.99 -1.13 10.91
CA ARG A 15 -13.82 -1.80 11.48
C ARG A 15 -12.62 -1.59 10.57
N PHE A 16 -11.45 -1.76 11.15
CA PHE A 16 -10.19 -1.77 10.43
C PHE A 16 -9.50 -3.11 10.60
N ALA A 17 -8.83 -3.59 9.55
CA ALA A 17 -7.97 -4.77 9.63
C ALA A 17 -6.78 -4.64 8.68
N ILE A 18 -5.65 -5.23 9.07
CA ILE A 18 -4.52 -5.47 8.18
C ILE A 18 -4.66 -6.88 7.63
N SER A 19 -4.41 -7.06 6.33
CA SER A 19 -4.45 -8.36 5.66
C SER A 19 -3.09 -8.68 5.03
N PRO A 20 -2.24 -9.51 5.67
CA PRO A 20 -0.99 -9.98 5.06
C PRO A 20 -1.22 -10.70 3.73
N ILE A 21 -2.20 -11.62 3.71
CA ILE A 21 -2.58 -12.34 2.49
C ILE A 21 -3.12 -11.38 1.41
N GLY A 22 -3.85 -10.33 1.83
CA GLY A 22 -4.28 -9.26 0.95
C GLY A 22 -3.10 -8.56 0.27
N GLU A 23 -2.05 -8.21 1.01
CA GLU A 23 -0.85 -7.59 0.43
C GLU A 23 -0.16 -8.52 -0.58
N ALA A 24 0.00 -9.81 -0.26
CA ALA A 24 0.58 -10.79 -1.19
C ALA A 24 -0.26 -10.97 -2.46
N VAL A 25 -1.58 -11.08 -2.34
CA VAL A 25 -2.43 -11.25 -3.51
C VAL A 25 -2.46 -9.96 -4.34
N LYS A 26 -2.58 -8.78 -3.74
CA LYS A 26 -2.64 -7.54 -4.52
C LYS A 26 -1.27 -7.18 -5.12
N SER A 27 -0.14 -7.58 -4.51
CA SER A 27 1.19 -7.41 -5.11
C SER A 27 1.39 -8.24 -6.39
N LEU A 28 0.70 -9.38 -6.55
CA LEU A 28 0.69 -10.13 -7.80
C LEU A 28 0.07 -9.35 -8.96
N ARG A 29 -0.90 -8.44 -8.69
CA ARG A 29 -1.44 -7.54 -9.73
C ARG A 29 -0.37 -6.57 -10.23
N VAL A 30 0.42 -6.02 -9.30
CA VAL A 30 1.54 -5.12 -9.62
C VAL A 30 2.63 -5.86 -10.39
N LEU A 31 2.99 -7.07 -9.96
CA LEU A 31 3.95 -7.94 -10.65
C LEU A 31 3.47 -8.26 -12.08
N SER A 32 2.23 -8.71 -12.22
CA SER A 32 1.63 -9.07 -13.52
C SER A 32 1.47 -7.88 -14.46
N ALA A 33 1.33 -6.67 -13.92
CA ALA A 33 1.29 -5.45 -14.73
C ALA A 33 2.66 -5.11 -15.33
N GLY A 34 3.76 -5.59 -14.73
CA GLY A 34 5.12 -5.46 -15.24
C GLY A 34 5.65 -4.03 -15.35
N ARG A 35 4.91 -3.03 -14.86
CA ARG A 35 5.28 -1.61 -14.95
C ARG A 35 6.36 -1.28 -13.93
N ARG A 36 7.63 -1.37 -14.35
CA ARG A 36 8.80 -1.00 -13.54
C ARG A 36 8.90 0.50 -13.25
N GLY A 37 8.17 1.34 -13.99
CA GLY A 37 7.99 2.76 -13.68
C GLY A 37 6.80 2.97 -12.73
N GLY A 38 7.03 3.62 -11.58
CA GLY A 38 5.99 3.91 -10.59
C GLY A 38 6.42 3.58 -9.16
N LEU A 39 5.49 3.69 -8.20
CA LEU A 39 5.77 3.55 -6.77
C LEU A 39 6.48 2.23 -6.42
N HIS A 40 6.03 1.10 -6.98
CA HIS A 40 6.60 -0.22 -6.69
C HIS A 40 7.79 -0.62 -7.58
N GLY A 41 8.33 0.29 -8.39
CA GLY A 41 9.40 -0.03 -9.35
C GLY A 41 10.66 -0.60 -8.70
N ARG A 42 11.06 -0.06 -7.55
CA ARG A 42 12.21 -0.56 -6.77
C ARG A 42 11.98 -1.97 -6.24
N TRP A 43 10.78 -2.25 -5.73
CA TRP A 43 10.39 -3.60 -5.30
C TRP A 43 10.39 -4.58 -6.47
N LEU A 44 9.85 -4.20 -7.62
CA LEU A 44 9.89 -5.02 -8.84
C LEU A 44 11.32 -5.28 -9.34
N GLY A 45 12.20 -4.28 -9.22
CA GLY A 45 13.63 -4.41 -9.56
C GLY A 45 14.33 -5.42 -8.64
N TRP A 46 14.20 -5.25 -7.32
CA TRP A 46 14.73 -6.19 -6.33
C TRP A 46 14.18 -7.61 -6.52
N LEU A 47 12.88 -7.74 -6.78
CA LEU A 47 12.23 -9.04 -6.96
C LEU A 47 12.73 -9.79 -8.21
N ALA A 48 13.24 -9.08 -9.22
CA ALA A 48 13.86 -9.71 -10.39
C ALA A 48 15.16 -10.46 -10.04
N ASP A 49 15.82 -10.06 -8.95
CA ASP A 49 17.11 -10.62 -8.53
C ASP A 49 16.98 -11.77 -7.53
N THR A 50 15.78 -12.04 -6.97
CA THR A 50 15.56 -13.08 -5.95
C THR A 50 15.46 -14.50 -6.52
N GLY A 51 15.35 -14.64 -7.84
CA GLY A 51 15.11 -15.93 -8.49
C GLY A 51 13.69 -16.47 -8.28
N LEU A 52 12.72 -15.60 -7.94
CA LEU A 52 11.30 -15.94 -7.74
C LEU A 52 10.72 -16.95 -8.76
N PRO A 53 10.98 -16.85 -10.08
CA PRO A 53 10.43 -17.80 -11.06
C PRO A 53 10.94 -19.25 -10.90
N ARG A 54 12.01 -19.48 -10.14
CA ARG A 54 12.56 -20.82 -9.89
C ARG A 54 11.86 -21.54 -8.74
N THR A 55 11.23 -20.80 -7.84
CA THR A 55 10.62 -21.33 -6.61
C THR A 55 9.10 -21.27 -6.62
N VAL A 56 8.55 -20.32 -7.38
CA VAL A 56 7.12 -20.03 -7.47
C VAL A 56 6.61 -20.25 -8.89
N ASP A 57 5.48 -20.94 -9.01
CA ASP A 57 4.73 -21.06 -10.26
C ASP A 57 4.00 -19.74 -10.55
N LEU A 58 4.72 -18.81 -11.18
CA LEU A 58 4.17 -17.51 -11.57
C LEU A 58 3.15 -17.63 -12.71
N GLU A 59 3.17 -18.69 -13.51
CA GLU A 59 2.14 -18.92 -14.53
C GLU A 59 0.79 -19.20 -13.86
N LEU A 60 0.78 -20.05 -12.82
CA LEU A 60 -0.40 -20.29 -11.99
C LEU A 60 -0.90 -19.01 -11.32
N LEU A 61 -0.04 -18.32 -10.57
CA LEU A 61 -0.48 -17.15 -9.78
C LEU A 61 -0.91 -15.98 -10.66
N SER A 62 -0.22 -15.74 -11.78
CA SER A 62 -0.63 -14.69 -12.74
C SER A 62 -1.84 -15.08 -13.58
N ALA A 63 -2.20 -16.35 -13.68
CA ALA A 63 -3.48 -16.75 -14.27
C ALA A 63 -4.66 -16.39 -13.37
N LEU A 64 -4.48 -16.51 -12.04
CA LEU A 64 -5.48 -16.24 -11.02
C LEU A 64 -5.61 -14.75 -10.68
N VAL A 65 -4.48 -14.04 -10.60
CA VAL A 65 -4.43 -12.65 -10.14
C VAL A 65 -3.98 -11.72 -11.27
N ARG A 66 -4.96 -11.23 -12.02
CA ARG A 66 -4.71 -10.34 -13.16
C ARG A 66 -4.55 -8.89 -12.76
N PRO A 67 -3.80 -8.09 -13.55
CA PRO A 67 -3.67 -6.65 -13.32
C PRO A 67 -5.02 -5.91 -13.28
N GLN A 68 -6.01 -6.41 -14.02
CA GLN A 68 -7.33 -5.82 -14.19
C GLN A 68 -8.39 -6.93 -14.29
N GLY A 69 -9.64 -6.60 -13.98
CA GLY A 69 -10.78 -7.52 -14.01
C GLY A 69 -11.05 -8.20 -12.67
N TYR A 70 -11.86 -9.26 -12.74
CA TYR A 70 -12.25 -10.07 -11.59
C TYR A 70 -11.06 -10.72 -10.89
N LEU A 71 -11.10 -10.71 -9.56
CA LEU A 71 -10.21 -11.43 -8.67
C LEU A 71 -11.13 -12.31 -7.81
N PRO A 72 -10.94 -13.65 -7.82
CA PRO A 72 -11.70 -14.53 -6.93
C PRO A 72 -11.63 -14.04 -5.48
N ASP A 73 -12.78 -13.87 -4.85
CA ASP A 73 -12.92 -13.37 -3.49
C ASP A 73 -12.26 -14.35 -2.51
N PHE A 74 -12.30 -15.67 -2.79
CA PHE A 74 -11.66 -16.67 -1.94
C PHE A 74 -10.15 -16.49 -1.80
N LEU A 75 -9.47 -15.82 -2.74
CA LEU A 75 -8.03 -15.55 -2.65
C LEU A 75 -7.70 -14.40 -1.69
N GLY A 76 -8.67 -13.57 -1.33
CA GLY A 76 -8.48 -12.44 -0.43
C GLY A 76 -9.47 -12.45 0.71
N PRO A 77 -9.48 -13.49 1.55
CA PRO A 77 -10.44 -13.61 2.64
C PRO A 77 -10.33 -12.41 3.58
N LEU A 78 -11.48 -11.99 4.12
CA LEU A 78 -11.53 -10.87 5.04
C LEU A 78 -10.93 -11.28 6.37
N PRO A 79 -9.98 -10.51 6.93
CA PRO A 79 -9.35 -10.86 8.20
C PRO A 79 -10.41 -11.03 9.29
N SER A 80 -10.55 -12.26 9.79
CA SER A 80 -11.36 -12.56 10.97
C SER A 80 -10.74 -11.90 12.20
N GLY A 81 -11.56 -11.52 13.19
CA GLY A 81 -11.07 -10.88 14.42
C GLY A 81 -10.05 -11.78 15.14
N GLY A 82 -8.76 -11.45 15.05
CA GLY A 82 -7.66 -12.27 15.57
C GLY A 82 -6.62 -12.69 14.52
N SER A 83 -6.91 -12.54 13.23
CA SER A 83 -5.92 -12.76 12.16
C SER A 83 -4.78 -11.76 12.29
N THR A 84 -3.56 -12.28 12.48
CA THR A 84 -2.35 -11.46 12.64
C THR A 84 -1.23 -11.86 11.69
N GLY A 85 -1.27 -13.09 11.15
CA GLY A 85 -0.23 -13.67 10.30
C GLY A 85 -0.67 -13.96 8.87
N ILE A 86 0.30 -14.33 8.04
CA ILE A 86 0.03 -14.84 6.68
C ILE A 86 -0.61 -16.21 6.75
N GLU A 87 -0.27 -16.99 7.76
CA GLU A 87 -0.71 -18.36 8.02
C GLU A 87 -2.23 -18.41 8.20
N ASP A 88 -2.80 -17.42 8.90
CA ASP A 88 -4.24 -17.30 9.09
C ASP A 88 -4.96 -17.12 7.75
N GLY A 89 -4.46 -16.22 6.91
CA GLY A 89 -5.04 -15.97 5.58
C GLY A 89 -4.89 -17.16 4.64
N LEU A 90 -3.75 -17.87 4.68
CA LEU A 90 -3.54 -19.10 3.93
C LEU A 90 -4.47 -20.22 4.39
N ALA A 91 -4.70 -20.34 5.71
CA ALA A 91 -5.64 -21.30 6.28
C ALA A 91 -7.08 -20.98 5.90
N GLU A 92 -7.48 -19.70 5.87
CA GLU A 92 -8.80 -19.28 5.40
C GLU A 92 -9.00 -19.63 3.91
N ILE A 93 -8.00 -19.39 3.04
CA ILE A 93 -8.02 -19.84 1.64
C ILE A 93 -8.19 -21.37 1.58
N ALA A 94 -7.39 -22.10 2.37
CA ALA A 94 -7.41 -23.57 2.42
C ALA A 94 -8.77 -24.13 2.87
N ALA A 95 -9.49 -23.39 3.71
CA ALA A 95 -10.79 -23.76 4.26
C ALA A 95 -11.97 -23.34 3.37
N THR A 96 -11.73 -22.72 2.22
CA THR A 96 -12.81 -22.29 1.32
C THR A 96 -13.63 -23.51 0.84
N PRO A 97 -14.97 -23.47 0.92
CA PRO A 97 -15.82 -24.51 0.35
C PRO A 97 -15.50 -24.76 -1.13
N LEU A 98 -15.33 -26.04 -1.52
CA LEU A 98 -14.84 -26.40 -2.85
C LEU A 98 -15.81 -26.04 -3.99
N ASP A 99 -17.10 -25.95 -3.69
CA ASP A 99 -18.14 -25.47 -4.60
C ASP A 99 -18.00 -23.96 -4.88
N VAL A 100 -17.66 -23.17 -3.85
CA VAL A 100 -17.31 -21.74 -4.02
C VAL A 100 -16.05 -21.59 -4.85
N VAL A 101 -15.00 -22.37 -4.56
CA VAL A 101 -13.75 -22.33 -5.34
C VAL A 101 -14.02 -22.65 -6.82
N ARG A 102 -14.76 -23.73 -7.10
CA ARG A 102 -15.11 -24.10 -8.48
C ARG A 102 -15.89 -22.97 -9.16
N TYR A 103 -16.92 -22.45 -8.49
CA TYR A 103 -17.76 -21.38 -9.04
C TYR A 103 -16.95 -20.13 -9.40
N GLU A 104 -16.08 -19.67 -8.50
CA GLU A 104 -15.28 -18.46 -8.72
C GLU A 104 -14.20 -18.67 -9.79
N LEU A 105 -13.60 -19.87 -9.88
CA LEU A 105 -12.66 -20.21 -10.95
C LEU A 105 -13.36 -20.30 -12.31
N ASP A 106 -14.54 -20.91 -12.39
CA ASP A 106 -15.36 -20.93 -13.60
C ASP A 106 -15.75 -19.52 -14.05
N HIS A 107 -16.11 -18.66 -13.10
CA HIS A 107 -16.40 -17.25 -13.36
C HIS A 107 -15.16 -16.53 -13.90
N LEU A 108 -13.99 -16.71 -13.26
CA LEU A 108 -12.72 -16.13 -13.70
C LEU A 108 -12.33 -16.60 -15.12
N ALA A 109 -12.53 -17.88 -15.45
CA ALA A 109 -12.24 -18.43 -16.76
C ALA A 109 -13.04 -17.77 -17.88
N ARG A 110 -14.26 -17.30 -17.58
CA ARG A 110 -15.18 -16.68 -18.54
C ARG A 110 -15.19 -15.16 -18.49
N HIS A 111 -14.49 -14.55 -17.53
CA HIS A 111 -14.56 -13.11 -17.31
C HIS A 111 -13.74 -12.34 -18.36
N ASP A 112 -14.41 -11.55 -19.18
CA ASP A 112 -13.81 -10.83 -20.32
C ASP A 112 -12.54 -10.05 -19.96
N VAL A 113 -12.62 -9.11 -19.00
CA VAL A 113 -11.48 -8.24 -18.65
C VAL A 113 -10.32 -9.05 -18.05
N ALA A 114 -10.61 -10.01 -17.15
CA ALA A 114 -9.60 -10.87 -16.56
C ALA A 114 -9.03 -11.90 -17.55
N GLN A 115 -9.64 -12.13 -18.71
CA GLN A 115 -9.07 -13.00 -19.74
C GLN A 115 -8.35 -12.24 -20.87
N GLN A 116 -8.37 -10.90 -20.87
CA GLN A 116 -7.66 -10.11 -21.87
C GLN A 116 -6.13 -10.27 -21.81
N GLY A 117 -5.49 -10.03 -22.95
CA GLY A 117 -4.04 -10.04 -23.13
C GLY A 117 -3.47 -11.36 -23.67
N PRO A 118 -2.15 -11.42 -23.93
CA PRO A 118 -1.50 -12.57 -24.53
C PRO A 118 -1.63 -13.83 -23.68
N GLY A 119 -1.67 -15.00 -24.35
CA GLY A 119 -1.79 -16.30 -23.69
C GLY A 119 -3.18 -16.60 -23.14
N ARG A 120 -4.24 -15.91 -23.61
CA ARG A 120 -5.63 -16.12 -23.17
C ARG A 120 -6.04 -17.59 -23.18
N GLU A 121 -5.91 -18.28 -24.32
CA GLU A 121 -6.36 -19.69 -24.45
C GLU A 121 -5.68 -20.61 -23.42
N ARG A 122 -4.36 -20.45 -23.24
CA ARG A 122 -3.60 -21.21 -22.25
C ARG A 122 -4.06 -20.90 -20.82
N ARG A 123 -4.31 -19.63 -20.52
CA ARG A 123 -4.76 -19.17 -19.21
C ARG A 123 -6.14 -19.70 -18.89
N GLU A 124 -7.07 -19.57 -19.83
CA GLU A 124 -8.44 -20.07 -19.72
C GLU A 124 -8.43 -21.59 -19.49
N ALA A 125 -7.67 -22.35 -20.28
CA ALA A 125 -7.52 -23.79 -20.09
C ALA A 125 -6.88 -24.13 -18.74
N LEU A 126 -5.93 -23.34 -18.24
CA LEU A 126 -5.34 -23.54 -16.92
C LEU A 126 -6.38 -23.33 -15.81
N VAL A 127 -7.14 -22.23 -15.86
CA VAL A 127 -8.17 -21.92 -14.84
C VAL A 127 -9.28 -22.97 -14.86
N LEU A 128 -9.75 -23.40 -16.04
CA LEU A 128 -10.76 -24.47 -16.15
C LEU A 128 -10.26 -25.79 -15.54
N ARG A 129 -9.00 -26.19 -15.78
CA ARG A 129 -8.43 -27.39 -15.14
C ARG A 129 -8.37 -27.28 -13.62
N LEU A 130 -8.19 -26.07 -13.07
CA LEU A 130 -8.25 -25.85 -11.62
C LEU A 130 -9.69 -25.98 -11.10
N ALA A 131 -10.69 -25.53 -11.87
CA ALA A 131 -12.10 -25.68 -11.52
C ALA A 131 -12.57 -27.15 -11.56
N ASP A 132 -11.99 -27.97 -12.45
CA ASP A 132 -12.26 -29.41 -12.55
C ASP A 132 -11.83 -30.20 -11.28
N ASP A 133 -10.72 -29.79 -10.64
CA ASP A 133 -10.19 -30.38 -9.41
C ASP A 133 -9.92 -29.30 -8.35
N PRO A 134 -10.99 -28.77 -7.70
CA PRO A 134 -10.87 -27.63 -6.80
C PRO A 134 -10.08 -27.96 -5.54
N GLU A 135 -10.11 -29.22 -5.07
CA GLU A 135 -9.32 -29.64 -3.90
C GLU A 135 -7.82 -29.52 -4.19
N ARG A 136 -7.36 -30.08 -5.32
CA ARG A 136 -5.96 -29.94 -5.73
C ARG A 136 -5.61 -28.49 -6.04
N ALA A 137 -6.53 -27.73 -6.63
CA ALA A 137 -6.33 -26.33 -6.93
C ALA A 137 -6.03 -25.53 -5.66
N VAL A 138 -6.87 -25.64 -4.62
CA VAL A 138 -6.66 -24.95 -3.34
C VAL A 138 -5.30 -25.28 -2.73
N ARG A 139 -4.95 -26.58 -2.62
CA ARG A 139 -3.64 -26.97 -2.06
C ARG A 139 -2.48 -26.37 -2.85
N THR A 140 -2.58 -26.38 -4.17
CA THR A 140 -1.52 -25.84 -5.05
C THR A 140 -1.42 -24.33 -4.90
N ILE A 141 -2.56 -23.62 -4.90
CA ILE A 141 -2.63 -22.17 -4.73
C ILE A 141 -2.04 -21.73 -3.40
N VAL A 142 -2.46 -22.35 -2.30
CA VAL A 142 -1.93 -22.07 -0.95
C VAL A 142 -0.41 -22.26 -0.91
N THR A 143 0.08 -23.39 -1.43
CA THR A 143 1.53 -23.66 -1.50
C THR A 143 2.29 -22.60 -2.30
N GLN A 144 1.74 -22.15 -3.43
CA GLN A 144 2.41 -21.14 -4.27
C GLN A 144 2.33 -19.74 -3.66
N LEU A 145 1.22 -19.40 -2.98
CA LEU A 145 1.08 -18.14 -2.25
C LEU A 145 2.01 -18.04 -1.05
N GLU A 146 2.19 -19.13 -0.31
CA GLU A 146 3.16 -19.22 0.79
C GLU A 146 4.59 -18.98 0.28
N ARG A 147 5.02 -19.71 -0.76
CA ARG A 147 6.34 -19.50 -1.37
C ARG A 147 6.51 -18.10 -1.95
N TYR A 148 5.46 -17.56 -2.55
CA TYR A 148 5.45 -16.19 -3.04
C TYR A 148 5.61 -15.19 -1.91
N TRP A 149 4.88 -15.36 -0.81
CA TRP A 149 5.01 -14.53 0.37
C TRP A 149 6.44 -14.52 0.90
N ASP A 150 7.03 -15.70 1.12
CA ASP A 150 8.38 -15.85 1.67
C ASP A 150 9.45 -15.10 0.87
N VAL A 151 9.31 -15.12 -0.45
CA VAL A 151 10.29 -14.49 -1.36
C VAL A 151 9.97 -13.03 -1.62
N ALA A 152 8.70 -12.67 -1.84
CA ALA A 152 8.32 -11.37 -2.38
C ALA A 152 7.90 -10.35 -1.33
N ILE A 153 7.35 -10.80 -0.21
CA ILE A 153 6.69 -9.92 0.78
C ILE A 153 7.32 -10.01 2.16
N ALA A 154 7.56 -11.22 2.68
CA ALA A 154 8.12 -11.44 4.01
C ALA A 154 9.39 -10.61 4.30
N PRO A 155 10.36 -10.47 3.37
CA PRO A 155 11.56 -9.67 3.60
C PRO A 155 11.28 -8.17 3.81
N HIS A 156 10.15 -7.68 3.30
CA HIS A 156 9.72 -6.28 3.42
C HIS A 156 8.53 -6.11 4.37
N TRP A 157 8.00 -7.21 4.93
CA TRP A 157 6.81 -7.18 5.76
C TRP A 157 6.93 -6.27 6.99
N PRO A 158 8.06 -6.21 7.74
CA PRO A 158 8.19 -5.28 8.85
C PRO A 158 7.96 -3.82 8.45
N ARG A 159 8.44 -3.43 7.26
CA ARG A 159 8.29 -2.07 6.72
C ARG A 159 6.88 -1.82 6.19
N LEU A 160 6.31 -2.78 5.45
CA LEU A 160 4.92 -2.74 5.00
C LEU A 160 3.97 -2.63 6.19
N ASN A 161 4.07 -3.53 7.16
CA ASN A 161 3.23 -3.52 8.35
C ASN A 161 3.37 -2.21 9.13
N ALA A 162 4.57 -1.66 9.29
CA ALA A 162 4.75 -0.37 9.95
C ALA A 162 4.05 0.78 9.21
N LEU A 163 4.08 0.80 7.87
CA LEU A 163 3.32 1.75 7.05
C LEU A 163 1.80 1.60 7.28
N LEU A 164 1.30 0.37 7.24
CA LEU A 164 -0.12 0.07 7.42
C LEU A 164 -0.61 0.45 8.82
N GLN A 165 0.17 0.16 9.86
CA GLN A 165 -0.14 0.54 11.24
C GLN A 165 -0.14 2.06 11.44
N ALA A 166 0.79 2.78 10.79
CA ALA A 166 0.81 4.24 10.84
C ALA A 166 -0.42 4.85 10.16
N ASP A 167 -0.86 4.29 9.03
CA ASP A 167 -2.12 4.70 8.40
C ASP A 167 -3.32 4.44 9.32
N LEU A 168 -3.44 3.24 9.90
CA LEU A 168 -4.51 2.91 10.83
C LEU A 168 -4.58 3.87 12.01
N ALA A 169 -3.44 4.18 12.64
CA ALA A 169 -3.39 5.13 13.75
C ALA A 169 -3.92 6.51 13.33
N TYR A 170 -3.57 6.96 12.12
CA TYR A 170 -4.08 8.21 11.57
C TYR A 170 -5.59 8.17 11.29
N ARG A 171 -6.10 7.08 10.70
CA ARG A 171 -7.53 6.93 10.40
C ARG A 171 -8.40 6.88 11.66
N LEU A 172 -7.89 6.24 12.71
CA LEU A 172 -8.56 6.21 14.01
C LEU A 172 -8.57 7.60 14.66
N ASP A 173 -7.52 8.39 14.51
CA ASP A 173 -7.47 9.79 14.97
C ASP A 173 -8.46 10.69 14.22
N GLU A 174 -8.57 10.53 12.89
CA GLU A 174 -9.57 11.23 12.08
C GLU A 174 -11.00 10.85 12.47
N LEU A 175 -11.27 9.56 12.67
CA LEU A 175 -12.57 9.08 13.12
C LEU A 175 -12.92 9.65 14.50
N ALA A 176 -11.96 9.71 15.42
CA ALA A 176 -12.17 10.25 16.76
C ALA A 176 -12.38 11.78 16.76
N SER A 177 -11.66 12.51 15.90
CA SER A 177 -11.66 13.97 15.88
C SER A 177 -12.78 14.58 15.04
N GLY A 178 -13.17 13.91 13.95
CA GLY A 178 -14.13 14.45 12.98
C GLY A 178 -15.17 13.45 12.49
N GLY A 179 -15.30 12.30 13.14
CA GLY A 179 -16.29 11.29 12.81
C GLY A 179 -16.06 10.63 11.44
N VAL A 180 -17.11 9.98 10.95
CA VAL A 180 -17.08 9.22 9.69
C VAL A 180 -16.88 10.11 8.47
N ASP A 181 -17.40 11.34 8.50
CA ASP A 181 -17.20 12.32 7.42
C ASP A 181 -15.73 12.64 7.21
N LEU A 182 -14.97 12.88 8.29
CA LEU A 182 -13.54 13.16 8.18
C LEU A 182 -12.76 11.92 7.73
N LEU A 183 -13.07 10.75 8.30
CA LEU A 183 -12.46 9.48 7.92
C LEU A 183 -12.57 9.20 6.41
N PHE A 184 -13.77 9.29 5.84
CA PHE A 184 -13.97 8.98 4.42
C PHE A 184 -13.43 10.06 3.48
N ARG A 185 -13.47 11.33 3.90
CA ARG A 185 -13.02 12.47 3.08
C ARG A 185 -11.55 12.35 2.68
N SER A 186 -10.70 11.82 3.55
CA SER A 186 -9.26 11.72 3.33
C SER A 186 -8.82 10.30 2.94
N LEU A 187 -9.76 9.37 2.73
CA LEU A 187 -9.45 7.97 2.45
C LEU A 187 -8.84 7.78 1.05
N HIS A 188 -9.51 8.28 0.01
CA HIS A 188 -9.03 8.26 -1.37
C HIS A 188 -9.82 9.25 -2.24
N PRO A 189 -9.23 9.90 -3.28
CA PRO A 189 -9.94 10.85 -4.14
C PRO A 189 -11.16 10.29 -4.89
N SER A 190 -11.18 8.98 -5.12
CA SER A 190 -12.32 8.30 -5.77
C SER A 190 -13.47 7.97 -4.82
N VAL A 191 -13.31 8.25 -3.52
CA VAL A 191 -14.27 7.93 -2.46
C VAL A 191 -14.89 9.23 -1.98
N ALA A 192 -16.21 9.30 -2.02
CA ALA A 192 -16.97 10.44 -1.53
C ALA A 192 -18.07 9.96 -0.58
N PHE A 193 -18.19 10.61 0.57
CA PHE A 193 -19.24 10.32 1.54
C PHE A 193 -20.15 11.53 1.69
N ARG A 194 -21.46 11.32 1.60
CA ARG A 194 -22.48 12.37 1.74
C ARG A 194 -23.71 11.81 2.45
N GLY A 195 -23.98 12.31 3.66
CA GLY A 195 -25.08 11.79 4.49
C GLY A 195 -24.81 10.33 4.84
N ASP A 196 -25.62 9.42 4.30
CA ASP A 196 -25.51 7.98 4.54
C ASP A 196 -25.01 7.20 3.31
N LEU A 197 -24.53 7.92 2.27
CA LEU A 197 -24.11 7.31 1.00
C LEU A 197 -22.60 7.45 0.81
N LEU A 198 -21.91 6.31 0.68
CA LEU A 198 -20.52 6.22 0.24
C LEU A 198 -20.47 5.88 -1.24
N THR A 199 -20.06 6.84 -2.06
CA THR A 199 -19.89 6.70 -3.50
C THR A 199 -18.43 6.45 -3.84
N ILE A 200 -18.19 5.46 -4.70
CA ILE A 200 -16.86 5.07 -5.15
C ILE A 200 -16.83 5.08 -6.68
N VAL A 201 -16.02 5.97 -7.25
CA VAL A 201 -15.89 6.08 -8.71
C VAL A 201 -15.10 4.88 -9.24
N LYS A 202 -15.80 4.02 -10.00
CA LYS A 202 -15.28 2.81 -10.63
C LYS A 202 -15.90 2.59 -12.00
N TYR A 203 -15.20 1.81 -12.83
CA TYR A 203 -15.60 1.44 -14.19
C TYR A 203 -16.81 0.50 -14.25
N PHE A 204 -17.23 -0.05 -13.12
CA PHE A 204 -18.41 -0.92 -12.97
C PHE A 204 -19.43 -0.27 -12.05
N GLU A 205 -20.70 -0.62 -12.24
CA GLU A 205 -21.84 -0.11 -11.47
C GLU A 205 -22.31 -1.12 -10.43
N GLY A 206 -22.70 -0.62 -9.26
CA GLY A 206 -23.28 -1.47 -8.22
C GLY A 206 -23.83 -0.63 -7.08
N ARG A 207 -24.98 -1.01 -6.54
CA ARG A 207 -25.59 -0.38 -5.37
C ARG A 207 -25.87 -1.44 -4.33
N LEU A 208 -25.42 -1.18 -3.11
CA LEU A 208 -25.55 -2.11 -1.99
C LEU A 208 -25.92 -1.34 -0.74
N GLN A 209 -26.98 -1.79 -0.08
CA GLN A 209 -27.26 -1.38 1.29
C GLN A 209 -26.52 -2.31 2.26
N LEU A 210 -25.81 -1.73 3.22
CA LEU A 210 -24.99 -2.50 4.16
C LEU A 210 -25.86 -3.34 5.10
N ARG A 211 -27.05 -2.84 5.45
CA ARG A 211 -28.11 -3.56 6.21
C ARG A 211 -27.62 -4.11 7.55
N GLY A 212 -26.86 -3.30 8.30
CA GLY A 212 -26.32 -3.69 9.61
C GLY A 212 -25.12 -4.63 9.53
N ARG A 213 -24.54 -4.87 8.34
CA ARG A 213 -23.30 -5.65 8.21
C ARG A 213 -22.06 -4.82 8.54
N GLY A 214 -22.13 -3.49 8.46
CA GLY A 214 -20.97 -2.61 8.62
C GLY A 214 -20.08 -2.55 7.38
N LEU A 215 -18.87 -2.01 7.58
CA LEU A 215 -17.85 -1.87 6.53
C LEU A 215 -16.47 -2.14 7.12
N LEU A 216 -15.72 -3.06 6.49
CA LEU A 216 -14.32 -3.29 6.83
C LEU A 216 -13.39 -2.43 5.96
N LEU A 217 -12.58 -1.59 6.61
CA LEU A 217 -11.55 -0.78 5.97
C LEU A 217 -10.20 -1.49 6.05
N VAL A 218 -9.59 -1.75 4.90
CA VAL A 218 -8.34 -2.53 4.82
C VAL A 218 -7.27 -1.69 4.10
N PRO A 219 -6.30 -1.09 4.80
CA PRO A 219 -5.17 -0.49 4.13
C PRO A 219 -4.35 -1.57 3.42
N CYS A 220 -3.93 -1.29 2.19
CA CYS A 220 -3.11 -2.18 1.37
C CYS A 220 -2.18 -1.37 0.46
N ALA A 221 -0.87 -1.50 0.66
CA ALA A 221 0.15 -0.81 -0.11
C ALA A 221 0.03 -1.10 -1.61
N PHE A 222 -0.27 -2.35 -1.97
CA PHE A 222 -0.38 -2.78 -3.37
C PHE A 222 -1.77 -2.54 -3.99
N ALA A 223 -2.71 -1.89 -3.28
CA ALA A 223 -3.99 -1.47 -3.86
C ALA A 223 -3.84 -0.26 -4.78
N TRP A 224 -2.80 0.56 -4.59
CA TRP A 224 -2.52 1.75 -5.41
C TRP A 224 -2.43 1.42 -6.91
N PRO A 225 -2.95 2.29 -7.80
CA PRO A 225 -3.54 3.61 -7.57
C PRO A 225 -5.04 3.62 -7.27
N ASP A 226 -5.61 2.45 -7.01
CA ASP A 226 -7.04 2.25 -6.93
C ASP A 226 -7.49 1.89 -5.50
N VAL A 227 -8.80 1.95 -5.27
CA VAL A 227 -9.44 1.24 -4.16
C VAL A 227 -10.09 -0.05 -4.66
N LEU A 228 -10.20 -1.08 -3.83
CA LEU A 228 -10.95 -2.29 -4.17
C LEU A 228 -12.15 -2.41 -3.25
N VAL A 229 -13.29 -2.74 -3.84
CA VAL A 229 -14.54 -2.96 -3.10
C VAL A 229 -14.89 -4.42 -3.25
N SER A 230 -15.06 -5.11 -2.13
CA SER A 230 -15.74 -6.41 -2.13
C SER A 230 -17.09 -6.23 -1.45
N THR A 231 -18.13 -6.75 -2.10
CA THR A 231 -19.50 -6.75 -1.59
C THR A 231 -19.95 -8.13 -1.11
N ALA A 232 -19.00 -9.08 -1.12
CA ALA A 232 -19.21 -10.46 -0.71
C ALA A 232 -19.51 -10.56 0.79
N ASP A 233 -20.16 -11.66 1.14
CA ASP A 233 -20.40 -12.03 2.54
C ASP A 233 -19.09 -12.46 3.21
N PRO A 234 -18.97 -12.33 4.55
CA PRO A 234 -20.03 -11.93 5.50
C PRO A 234 -20.21 -10.42 5.67
N MET A 235 -19.28 -9.58 5.19
CA MET A 235 -19.32 -8.13 5.39
C MET A 235 -18.63 -7.41 4.22
N PRO A 236 -19.23 -6.33 3.67
CA PRO A 236 -18.57 -5.52 2.66
C PRO A 236 -17.24 -4.94 3.14
N SER A 237 -16.28 -4.81 2.23
CA SER A 237 -14.97 -4.23 2.53
C SER A 237 -14.52 -3.22 1.49
N LEU A 238 -13.75 -2.25 1.96
CA LEU A 238 -13.06 -1.25 1.15
C LEU A 238 -11.56 -1.35 1.43
N THR A 239 -10.84 -1.92 0.47
CA THR A 239 -9.38 -1.93 0.47
C THR A 239 -8.86 -0.63 -0.15
N TYR A 240 -7.97 0.08 0.55
CA TYR A 240 -7.51 1.41 0.13
C TYR A 240 -5.99 1.57 0.28
N PRO A 241 -5.35 2.45 -0.50
CA PRO A 241 -3.92 2.69 -0.38
C PRO A 241 -3.60 3.45 0.91
N PRO A 242 -2.62 3.01 1.72
CA PRO A 242 -2.23 3.71 2.93
C PRO A 242 -1.52 5.03 2.60
N ARG A 243 -1.57 5.97 3.54
CA ARG A 243 -0.73 7.17 3.49
C ARG A 243 0.74 6.80 3.62
N GLY A 244 1.62 7.64 3.06
CA GLY A 244 3.07 7.44 3.13
C GLY A 244 3.64 6.43 2.12
N LEU A 245 2.82 5.91 1.21
CA LEU A 245 3.26 4.93 0.21
C LEU A 245 4.43 5.41 -0.67
N GLY A 246 4.54 6.72 -0.90
CA GLY A 246 5.63 7.32 -1.67
C GLY A 246 7.02 7.01 -1.13
N THR A 247 7.16 6.90 0.19
CA THR A 247 8.43 6.59 0.85
C THR A 247 8.62 5.10 1.11
N LEU A 248 7.66 4.23 0.76
CA LEU A 248 7.69 2.81 1.10
C LEU A 248 8.91 2.07 0.57
N TRP A 249 9.43 2.41 -0.61
CA TRP A 249 10.59 1.72 -1.19
C TRP A 249 11.85 2.58 -1.18
N GLU A 250 11.80 3.72 -0.51
CA GLU A 250 12.95 4.58 -0.28
C GLU A 250 13.78 3.97 0.87
N SER A 251 14.49 2.88 0.56
CA SER A 251 15.58 2.38 1.39
C SER A 251 16.88 2.90 0.82
N GLY A 252 17.30 4.09 1.27
CA GLY A 252 18.45 4.80 0.69
C GLY A 252 19.07 5.87 1.58
N ARG A 253 18.72 5.89 2.87
CA ARG A 253 19.61 6.36 3.94
C ARG A 253 19.54 5.35 5.06
N THR A 254 19.94 4.11 4.77
CA THR A 254 20.76 3.44 5.79
C THR A 254 21.82 4.47 6.15
N ALA A 255 21.88 4.88 7.42
CA ALA A 255 23.04 5.55 7.95
C ALA A 255 24.20 4.55 7.79
N THR A 256 24.81 4.51 6.60
CA THR A 256 26.19 4.12 6.49
C THR A 256 26.95 5.01 7.46
N ALA A 257 28.03 4.48 8.03
CA ALA A 257 28.85 5.18 9.00
C ALA A 257 29.37 6.56 8.51
N ASP A 258 29.14 6.91 7.24
CA ASP A 258 29.46 8.16 6.57
C ASP A 258 28.34 9.23 6.59
N ALA A 259 27.19 8.99 7.21
CA ALA A 259 26.19 10.06 7.39
C ALA A 259 26.74 11.14 8.36
N PRO A 260 26.73 12.44 8.02
CA PRO A 260 27.21 13.52 8.90
C PRO A 260 26.67 13.46 10.33
N LEU A 261 25.43 12.96 10.50
CA LEU A 261 24.82 12.75 11.81
C LEU A 261 25.53 11.68 12.64
N ALA A 262 26.03 10.60 12.03
CA ALA A 262 26.75 9.53 12.72
C ALA A 262 28.04 10.04 13.39
N ALA A 263 28.71 11.04 12.80
CA ALA A 263 29.88 11.69 13.41
C ALA A 263 29.53 12.48 14.70
N VAL A 264 28.28 12.94 14.83
CA VAL A 264 27.84 13.77 15.97
C VAL A 264 27.18 12.93 17.07
N VAL A 265 26.30 12.00 16.71
CA VAL A 265 25.52 11.22 17.70
C VAL A 265 26.01 9.78 17.87
N GLY A 266 26.97 9.35 17.05
CA GLY A 266 27.48 7.98 16.98
C GLY A 266 26.63 7.09 16.07
N GLY A 267 27.28 6.14 15.38
CA GLY A 267 26.65 5.28 14.38
C GLY A 267 25.39 4.57 14.87
N ALA A 268 25.44 3.91 16.04
CA ALA A 268 24.29 3.19 16.59
C ALA A 268 23.06 4.10 16.82
N ARG A 269 23.26 5.34 17.29
CA ARG A 269 22.15 6.27 17.52
C ARG A 269 21.64 6.87 16.21
N ALA A 270 22.52 7.15 15.26
CA ALA A 270 22.12 7.61 13.93
C ALA A 270 21.28 6.55 13.21
N THR A 271 21.66 5.28 13.28
CA THR A 271 20.87 4.17 12.72
C THR A 271 19.53 4.00 13.43
N ILE A 272 19.48 4.10 14.77
CA ILE A 272 18.21 4.09 15.51
C ILE A 272 17.30 5.25 15.06
N LEU A 273 17.84 6.46 14.92
CA LEU A 273 17.05 7.62 14.46
C LEU A 273 16.58 7.46 13.02
N ALA A 274 17.37 6.86 12.14
CA ALA A 274 16.96 6.56 10.77
C ALA A 274 15.81 5.54 10.74
N LEU A 275 15.88 4.49 11.55
CA LEU A 275 14.85 3.44 11.68
C LEU A 275 13.56 3.92 12.37
N LEU A 276 13.63 5.00 13.15
CA LEU A 276 12.48 5.60 13.83
C LEU A 276 11.73 6.62 12.97
N ASP A 277 11.85 6.53 11.64
CA ASP A 277 10.91 7.17 10.72
C ASP A 277 9.48 6.65 10.89
N LEU A 278 9.36 5.42 11.40
CA LEU A 278 8.13 4.81 11.85
C LEU A 278 8.25 4.42 13.33
N PRO A 279 7.15 4.44 14.12
CA PRO A 279 7.20 4.01 15.51
C PRO A 279 7.59 2.53 15.64
N MET A 280 8.62 2.21 16.43
CA MET A 280 9.10 0.83 16.64
C MET A 280 9.34 0.52 18.11
N SER A 281 9.16 -0.75 18.50
CA SER A 281 9.54 -1.25 19.82
C SER A 281 11.03 -1.52 19.93
N THR A 282 11.53 -1.59 21.17
CA THR A 282 12.93 -1.96 21.45
C THR A 282 13.30 -3.31 20.83
N THR A 283 12.38 -4.29 20.84
CA THR A 283 12.61 -5.63 20.29
C THR A 283 12.70 -5.61 18.77
N GLN A 284 11.88 -4.78 18.10
CA GLN A 284 11.94 -4.60 16.65
C GLN A 284 13.24 -3.90 16.23
N LEU A 285 13.64 -2.85 16.95
CA LEU A 285 14.91 -2.16 16.70
C LEU A 285 16.12 -3.09 16.93
N ALA A 286 16.08 -3.92 17.97
CA ALA A 286 17.11 -4.92 18.27
C ALA A 286 17.29 -5.93 17.13
N ALA A 287 16.19 -6.46 16.60
CA ALA A 287 16.20 -7.37 15.46
C ALA A 287 16.79 -6.70 14.19
N GLN A 288 16.40 -5.46 13.90
CA GLN A 288 16.89 -4.71 12.73
C GLN A 288 18.38 -4.35 12.82
N LEU A 289 18.89 -4.14 14.04
CA LEU A 289 20.29 -3.76 14.29
C LEU A 289 21.22 -4.96 14.54
N GLY A 290 20.71 -6.19 14.53
CA GLY A 290 21.47 -7.37 14.93
C GLY A 290 22.05 -7.27 16.35
N SER A 291 21.38 -6.54 17.24
CA SER A 291 21.87 -6.16 18.57
C SER A 291 20.94 -6.67 19.67
N ALA A 292 21.45 -6.89 20.88
CA ALA A 292 20.62 -7.32 22.00
C ALA A 292 19.64 -6.20 22.45
N PRO A 293 18.38 -6.52 22.84
CA PRO A 293 17.41 -5.52 23.30
C PRO A 293 17.90 -4.60 24.43
N PRO A 294 18.66 -5.07 25.45
CA PRO A 294 19.22 -4.19 26.46
C PRO A 294 20.13 -3.10 25.89
N THR A 295 20.95 -3.44 24.89
CA THR A 295 21.88 -2.51 24.21
C THR A 295 21.12 -1.40 23.50
N VAL A 296 20.06 -1.74 22.77
CA VAL A 296 19.20 -0.77 22.09
C VAL A 296 18.46 0.12 23.11
N ASN A 297 18.00 -0.45 24.22
CA ASN A 297 17.30 0.29 25.27
C ASN A 297 18.19 1.39 25.91
N VAL A 298 19.50 1.14 26.06
CA VAL A 298 20.45 2.16 26.55
C VAL A 298 20.46 3.38 25.62
N HIS A 299 20.52 3.15 24.30
CA HIS A 299 20.47 4.23 23.32
C HIS A 299 19.13 4.98 23.32
N LEU A 300 18.01 4.24 23.37
CA LEU A 300 16.67 4.83 23.39
C LEU A 300 16.44 5.70 24.63
N LYS A 301 16.90 5.27 25.81
CA LYS A 301 16.82 6.07 27.03
C LYS A 301 17.61 7.37 26.92
N ALA A 302 18.82 7.32 26.36
CA ALA A 302 19.64 8.51 26.16
C ALA A 302 18.99 9.50 25.17
N LEU A 303 18.47 9.00 24.05
CA LEU A 303 17.76 9.81 23.06
C LEU A 303 16.45 10.40 23.62
N ALA A 304 15.72 9.64 24.44
CA ALA A 304 14.49 10.10 25.08
C ALA A 304 14.77 11.20 26.12
N LYS A 305 15.84 11.05 26.91
CA LYS A 305 16.27 12.08 27.86
C LYS A 305 16.68 13.39 27.16
N ALA A 306 17.21 13.29 25.95
CA ALA A 306 17.53 14.44 25.10
C ALA A 306 16.32 15.03 24.35
N GLY A 307 15.12 14.46 24.51
CA GLY A 307 13.91 14.91 23.82
C GLY A 307 13.89 14.62 22.31
N ILE A 308 14.81 13.79 21.81
CA ILE A 308 14.95 13.46 20.38
C ILE A 308 13.96 12.38 19.95
N VAL A 309 13.62 11.47 20.88
CA VAL A 309 12.60 10.44 20.69
C VAL A 309 11.60 10.49 21.83
N THR A 310 10.39 10.02 21.58
CA THR A 310 9.35 9.85 22.60
C THR A 310 8.84 8.42 22.59
N ALA A 311 8.35 7.96 23.75
CA ALA A 311 7.82 6.62 23.93
C ALA A 311 6.31 6.68 24.17
N ARG A 312 5.56 5.81 23.52
CA ARG A 312 4.14 5.59 23.76
C ARG A 312 3.91 4.11 24.01
N ARG A 313 3.15 3.78 25.06
CA ARG A 313 2.74 2.40 25.31
C ARG A 313 1.59 2.02 24.38
N ASP A 314 1.72 0.89 23.71
CA ASP A 314 0.73 0.32 22.83
C ASP A 314 0.51 -1.17 23.20
N GLY A 315 -0.58 -1.43 23.92
CA GLY A 315 -0.86 -2.72 24.54
C GLY A 315 0.28 -3.22 25.46
N ARG A 316 0.87 -4.36 25.09
CA ARG A 316 1.98 -4.99 25.81
C ARG A 316 3.36 -4.46 25.39
N MET A 317 3.42 -3.57 24.40
CA MET A 317 4.67 -3.06 23.83
C MET A 317 4.84 -1.57 24.13
N VAL A 318 6.10 -1.10 24.11
CA VAL A 318 6.43 0.32 24.14
C VAL A 318 7.04 0.68 22.80
N LEU A 319 6.39 1.59 22.08
CA LEU A 319 6.85 2.08 20.78
C LEU A 319 7.56 3.41 20.97
N TYR A 320 8.73 3.53 20.36
CA TYR A 320 9.50 4.77 20.28
C TYR A 320 9.25 5.40 18.92
N ARG A 321 9.20 6.73 18.86
CA ARG A 321 9.15 7.51 17.61
C ARG A 321 10.02 8.75 17.74
N ARG A 322 10.48 9.33 16.62
CA ARG A 322 11.13 10.64 16.63
C ARG A 322 10.16 11.73 17.10
N THR A 323 10.70 12.71 17.82
CA THR A 323 10.02 13.99 18.03
C THR A 323 10.34 14.92 16.86
N PRO A 324 9.69 16.10 16.74
CA PRO A 324 10.07 17.08 15.73
C PRO A 324 11.56 17.47 15.76
N LEU A 325 12.18 17.49 16.95
CA LEU A 325 13.63 17.69 17.10
C LEU A 325 14.43 16.54 16.47
N GLY A 326 13.99 15.30 16.66
CA GLY A 326 14.61 14.14 16.02
C GLY A 326 14.49 14.15 14.50
N ASP A 327 13.34 14.58 13.96
CA ASP A 327 13.17 14.73 12.52
C ASP A 327 14.09 15.81 11.94
N GLN A 328 14.22 16.96 12.63
CA GLN A 328 15.15 18.03 12.24
C GLN A 328 16.61 17.58 12.25
N LEU A 329 17.03 16.81 13.25
CA LEU A 329 18.39 16.25 13.31
C LEU A 329 18.67 15.29 12.15
N VAL A 330 17.71 14.43 11.81
CA VAL A 330 17.83 13.50 10.68
C VAL A 330 17.82 14.23 9.33
N ALA A 331 17.09 15.34 9.21
CA ALA A 331 17.07 16.17 8.01
C ALA A 331 18.36 16.99 7.84
N ALA A 332 18.90 17.57 8.92
CA ALA A 332 20.16 18.32 8.92
C ALA A 332 21.38 17.44 8.63
N GLY A 333 21.29 16.14 8.92
CA GLY A 333 22.32 15.15 8.62
C GLY A 333 22.36 14.66 7.17
N VAL A 334 21.51 15.19 6.27
CA VAL A 334 21.55 14.92 4.83
C VAL A 334 22.21 16.10 4.16
N GLU A 335 23.35 15.90 3.49
CA GLU A 335 23.93 16.96 2.67
C GLU A 335 22.90 17.50 1.68
N GLN A 336 22.66 18.81 1.73
CA GLN A 336 21.94 19.51 0.67
C GLN A 336 22.80 19.46 -0.60
N PRO A 337 22.24 19.18 -1.79
CA PRO A 337 22.98 19.34 -3.04
C PRO A 337 23.48 20.79 -3.11
N GLN A 338 24.79 20.97 -3.17
CA GLN A 338 25.39 22.28 -3.45
C GLN A 338 24.90 22.73 -4.82
N VAL A 339 24.01 23.72 -4.84
CA VAL A 339 23.70 24.48 -6.05
C VAL A 339 24.97 25.28 -6.39
N GLN A 340 25.78 24.76 -7.31
CA GLN A 340 26.87 25.52 -7.90
C GLN A 340 26.26 26.71 -8.64
N GLY A 341 26.75 27.90 -8.27
CA GLY A 341 26.21 29.18 -8.71
C GLY A 341 26.22 29.34 -10.23
N LEU A 342 25.03 29.52 -10.80
CA LEU A 342 24.86 30.25 -12.04
C LEU A 342 24.93 31.74 -11.72
N GLY A 343 25.93 32.38 -12.32
CA GLY A 343 26.28 33.78 -12.10
C GLY A 343 25.09 34.73 -12.25
N VAL A 344 25.02 35.67 -11.31
CA VAL A 344 24.10 36.80 -11.36
C VAL A 344 24.59 37.75 -12.46
N ALA A 345 24.06 37.60 -13.68
CA ALA A 345 24.10 38.64 -14.68
C ALA A 345 22.93 39.61 -14.42
N SER A 346 23.27 40.70 -13.76
CA SER A 346 22.46 41.92 -13.64
C SER A 346 21.99 42.39 -15.02
N SER A 347 20.67 42.52 -15.19
CA SER A 347 20.08 43.36 -16.23
C SER A 347 18.69 43.80 -15.77
N ALA A 348 18.65 44.99 -15.18
CA ALA A 348 17.45 45.78 -15.01
C ALA A 348 16.98 46.31 -16.38
N LYS A 349 15.72 46.09 -16.76
CA LYS A 349 14.79 47.06 -17.40
C LYS A 349 13.51 46.41 -17.93
N CYS A 350 12.48 47.26 -18.05
CA CYS A 350 11.08 47.03 -18.47
C CYS A 350 10.20 46.35 -17.40
N CYS A 351 9.57 47.08 -16.47
CA CYS A 351 8.48 48.07 -16.67
C CYS A 351 7.36 47.61 -17.62
N SER A 352 6.18 47.43 -16.98
CA SER A 352 4.83 47.78 -17.46
C SER A 352 4.35 47.23 -18.80
N GLU A 353 3.39 46.29 -18.74
CA GLU A 353 2.06 46.49 -19.35
C GLU A 353 1.08 45.38 -18.91
N LEU A 354 0.09 45.79 -18.12
CA LEU A 354 -1.13 45.05 -17.81
C LEU A 354 -2.07 45.22 -19.01
N VAL A 355 -2.22 44.19 -19.85
CA VAL A 355 -3.28 44.15 -20.84
C VAL A 355 -4.26 43.04 -20.48
N ARG A 356 -5.45 43.47 -20.03
CA ARG A 356 -6.66 42.65 -20.02
C ARG A 356 -7.11 42.45 -21.47
N CYS A 357 -7.17 41.21 -21.93
CA CYS A 357 -7.91 40.85 -23.13
C CYS A 357 -9.12 40.00 -22.75
N SER A 358 -10.30 40.61 -22.80
CA SER A 358 -11.60 39.94 -22.80
C SER A 358 -11.94 39.54 -24.23
N GLY A 359 -12.07 38.24 -24.48
CA GLY A 359 -12.55 37.70 -25.76
C GLY A 359 -14.04 37.37 -25.71
N PRO A 360 -14.82 37.63 -26.78
CA PRO A 360 -16.26 37.42 -26.82
C PRO A 360 -16.53 35.97 -27.22
N ASN A 361 -16.97 35.16 -26.26
CA ASN A 361 -17.85 33.98 -26.39
C ASN A 361 -17.61 33.06 -25.19
N GLY A 362 -18.57 33.03 -24.27
CA GLY A 362 -18.58 32.10 -23.15
C GLY A 362 -18.61 30.66 -23.65
N GLY A 363 -17.51 29.93 -23.43
CA GLY A 363 -17.38 28.53 -23.79
C GLY A 363 -16.10 27.97 -23.20
N ASN A 364 -16.23 27.18 -22.13
CA ASN A 364 -15.13 26.62 -21.36
C ASN A 364 -14.77 25.24 -21.95
N TRP A 365 -13.65 25.11 -22.67
CA TRP A 365 -13.09 23.82 -23.09
C TRP A 365 -11.58 23.82 -22.97
N MET A 366 -11.04 22.95 -22.12
CA MET A 366 -9.61 22.75 -21.91
C MET A 366 -9.26 21.33 -22.37
N TYR A 367 -8.75 21.19 -23.60
CA TYR A 367 -8.03 20.00 -24.04
C TYR A 367 -6.55 20.38 -24.17
N SER A 368 -5.71 19.82 -23.30
CA SER A 368 -4.26 19.86 -23.45
C SER A 368 -3.85 18.80 -24.47
N ARG A 369 -3.51 19.23 -25.69
CA ARG A 369 -2.75 18.42 -26.64
C ARG A 369 -1.26 18.65 -26.38
N MET A 370 -0.58 17.55 -26.07
CA MET A 370 0.88 17.39 -26.18
C MET A 370 1.33 17.78 -27.60
N CYS A 371 2.13 18.84 -27.71
CA CYS A 371 2.97 19.06 -28.87
C CYS A 371 4.31 18.36 -28.64
N CYS A 372 4.48 17.24 -29.33
CA CYS A 372 5.77 16.65 -29.63
C CYS A 372 6.50 17.61 -30.59
N GLY A 373 7.62 18.18 -30.17
CA GLY A 373 8.49 19.02 -31.00
C GLY A 373 9.86 18.37 -31.13
N THR A 374 10.10 17.75 -32.28
CA THR A 374 11.42 17.35 -32.79
C THR A 374 12.32 18.57 -32.94
N ALA A 375 13.56 18.49 -32.46
CA ALA A 375 14.66 19.33 -32.92
C ALA A 375 15.85 18.42 -33.22
N ASP A 376 16.17 18.37 -34.50
CA ASP A 376 17.30 17.69 -35.13
C ASP A 376 18.51 18.65 -35.15
N GLN A 377 19.69 18.05 -35.07
CA GLN A 377 21.01 18.49 -35.55
C GLN A 377 21.28 20.00 -35.79
N SER A 378 22.22 20.57 -35.04
CA SER A 378 23.54 21.04 -35.56
C SER A 378 24.56 21.09 -34.44
#